data_AF-A0A5D0UEC7-F1
#
_entry.id   AF-A0A5D0UEC7-F1
#
_cell.length_a   1.000
_cell.length_b   1.000
_cell.length_c   1.000
_cell.angle_alpha   90.00
_cell.angle_beta   90.00
_cell.angle_gamma   90.00
#
_symmetry.space_group_name_H-M   'P 1'
#
loop_
_entity.id
_entity.type
_entity.pdbx_description
1 polymer ?
#
loop_
_entity_poly.entity_id
_entity_poly.type
_entity_poly.pdbx_seq_one_letter_code
_entity_poly.pdbx_strand_id
1 'polypeptide(L)'
;MVFIAGQVARDAAGRLVGPADPEAQAGQVYENLRAVLADAGGGPGHVVATTTYITDRAYREPVTAVRRRFFDGADYPTNTLVIVAGLGLPEYLVEVSAIAVVPQG
;
A
#
# COMPACT_ATOMS: atom_id res chain seq x y z
N MET A 1 5.47 -17.52 -3.83
CA MET A 1 5.80 -16.25 -3.14
C MET A 1 5.89 -15.15 -4.18
N VAL A 2 5.29 -14.00 -3.90
CA VAL A 2 5.17 -12.86 -4.80
C VAL A 2 5.84 -11.67 -4.13
N PHE A 3 6.79 -11.04 -4.82
CA PHE A 3 7.42 -9.79 -4.40
C PHE A 3 6.77 -8.65 -5.18
N ILE A 4 6.13 -7.74 -4.45
CA ILE A 4 5.29 -6.69 -5.04
C ILE A 4 6.05 -5.37 -4.93
N ALA A 5 6.26 -4.72 -6.08
CA ALA A 5 6.87 -3.40 -6.17
C ALA A 5 6.10 -2.37 -5.33
N GLY A 6 6.74 -1.24 -5.01
CA GLY A 6 6.09 -0.12 -4.33
C GLY A 6 4.86 0.36 -5.10
N GLN A 7 3.71 0.30 -4.45
CA GLN A 7 2.46 0.84 -4.95
C GLN A 7 2.34 2.31 -4.53
N VAL A 8 2.03 3.17 -5.49
CA VAL A 8 1.81 4.61 -5.31
C VAL A 8 0.37 4.98 -5.67
N ALA A 9 -0.05 6.20 -5.35
CA ALA A 9 -1.42 6.67 -5.52
C ALA A 9 -1.79 7.05 -6.97
N ARG A 10 -1.48 6.18 -7.94
CA ARG A 10 -1.93 6.32 -9.33
C ARG A 10 -3.12 5.41 -9.60
N ASP A 11 -4.12 5.92 -10.30
CA ASP A 11 -5.20 5.07 -10.83
C ASP A 11 -4.76 4.30 -12.09
N ALA A 12 -5.65 3.47 -12.63
CA ALA A 12 -5.41 2.70 -13.85
C ALA A 12 -5.16 3.57 -15.11
N ALA A 13 -5.55 4.85 -15.10
CA ALA A 13 -5.24 5.80 -16.15
C ALA A 13 -3.90 6.54 -15.92
N GLY A 14 -3.18 6.19 -14.85
CA GLY A 14 -1.90 6.79 -14.48
C GLY A 14 -2.02 8.15 -13.80
N ARG A 15 -3.21 8.56 -13.37
CA ARG A 15 -3.47 9.86 -12.74
C ARG A 15 -3.29 9.76 -11.23
N LEU A 16 -2.77 10.82 -10.61
CA LEU A 16 -2.71 10.93 -9.16
C LEU A 16 -4.12 10.96 -8.56
N VAL A 17 -4.35 10.14 -7.53
CA VAL A 17 -5.53 10.17 -6.68
C VAL A 17 -5.16 10.83 -5.35
N GLY A 18 -6.02 11.70 -4.81
CA GLY A 18 -5.78 12.37 -3.52
C GLY A 18 -4.61 13.39 -3.51
N PRO A 19 -4.59 14.43 -4.36
CA PRO A 19 -3.58 15.48 -4.24
C PRO A 19 -3.60 16.10 -2.83
N ALA A 20 -2.45 16.11 -2.15
CA ALA A 20 -2.30 16.58 -0.77
C ALA A 20 -3.17 15.84 0.29
N ASP A 21 -3.77 14.70 -0.05
CA ASP A 21 -4.62 13.91 0.84
C ASP A 21 -4.00 12.53 1.10
N PRO A 22 -3.35 12.32 2.26
CA PRO A 22 -2.68 11.06 2.58
C PRO A 22 -3.65 9.89 2.78
N GLU A 23 -4.90 10.12 3.22
CA GLU A 23 -5.90 9.06 3.38
C GLU A 23 -6.36 8.58 2.00
N ALA A 24 -6.70 9.51 1.10
CA ALA A 24 -7.09 9.18 -0.26
C ALA A 24 -5.95 8.51 -1.04
N GLN A 25 -4.69 8.99 -0.89
CA GLN A 25 -3.54 8.33 -1.49
C GLN A 25 -3.32 6.92 -0.97
N ALA A 26 -3.39 6.73 0.35
CA ALA A 26 -3.29 5.40 0.94
C ALA A 26 -4.40 4.47 0.41
N GLY A 27 -5.63 4.99 0.28
CA GLY A 27 -6.74 4.26 -0.33
C GLY A 27 -6.35 3.71 -1.70
N GLN A 28 -5.89 4.58 -2.60
CA GLN A 28 -5.47 4.15 -3.94
C GLN A 28 -4.29 3.18 -3.93
N VAL A 29 -3.30 3.40 -3.05
CA VAL A 29 -2.15 2.49 -2.88
C VAL A 29 -2.61 1.07 -2.53
N TYR A 30 -3.56 0.93 -1.61
CA TYR A 30 -4.09 -0.38 -1.20
C TYR A 30 -5.05 -0.98 -2.25
N GLU A 31 -5.76 -0.17 -3.03
CA GLU A 31 -6.50 -0.66 -4.22
C GLU A 31 -5.55 -1.25 -5.27
N ASN A 32 -4.44 -0.57 -5.54
CA ASN A 32 -3.42 -1.05 -6.47
C ASN A 32 -2.78 -2.35 -5.97
N LEU A 33 -2.46 -2.42 -4.67
CA LEU A 33 -1.97 -3.65 -4.04
C LEU A 33 -2.99 -4.79 -4.17
N ARG A 34 -4.29 -4.52 -4.00
CA ARG A 34 -5.35 -5.52 -4.21
C ARG A 34 -5.34 -6.07 -5.63
N ALA A 35 -5.24 -5.19 -6.62
CA ALA A 35 -5.22 -5.57 -8.03
C ALA A 35 -4.03 -6.48 -8.35
N VAL A 36 -2.82 -6.13 -7.87
CA VAL A 36 -1.61 -6.95 -8.06
C VAL A 36 -1.73 -8.31 -7.35
N LEU A 37 -2.26 -8.34 -6.13
CA LEU A 37 -2.51 -9.58 -5.41
C LEU A 37 -3.49 -10.48 -6.16
N ALA A 38 -4.59 -9.92 -6.67
CA ALA A 38 -5.60 -10.65 -7.41
C ALA A 38 -5.05 -11.25 -8.72
N ASP A 39 -4.25 -10.48 -9.48
CA ASP A 39 -3.59 -10.94 -10.70
C ASP A 39 -2.63 -12.13 -10.43
N ALA A 40 -2.02 -12.13 -9.24
CA ALA A 40 -1.19 -13.23 -8.78
C ALA A 40 -1.96 -14.41 -8.16
N GLY A 41 -3.31 -14.40 -8.21
CA GLY A 41 -4.17 -15.45 -7.63
C GLY A 41 -4.35 -15.35 -6.11
N GLY A 42 -3.97 -14.22 -5.50
CA GLY A 42 -3.99 -13.98 -4.07
C GLY A 42 -4.97 -12.90 -3.63
N GLY A 43 -4.77 -12.41 -2.41
CA GLY A 43 -5.63 -11.43 -1.74
C GLY A 43 -4.99 -10.94 -0.43
N PRO A 44 -5.63 -10.02 0.31
CA PRO A 44 -5.03 -9.40 1.49
C PRO A 44 -4.48 -10.38 2.53
N GLY A 45 -5.19 -11.49 2.78
CA GLY A 45 -4.76 -12.52 3.75
C GLY A 45 -3.51 -13.32 3.33
N HIS A 46 -3.03 -13.16 2.10
CA HIS A 46 -1.79 -13.78 1.64
C HIS A 46 -0.56 -12.88 1.85
N VAL A 47 -0.76 -11.61 2.23
CA VAL A 47 0.35 -10.69 2.51
C VAL A 47 0.98 -11.08 3.85
N VAL A 48 2.31 -11.22 3.88
CA VAL A 48 3.07 -11.60 5.08
C VAL A 48 3.92 -10.46 5.63
N ALA A 49 4.29 -9.50 4.76
CA ALA A 49 5.05 -8.33 5.13
C ALA A 49 4.70 -7.13 4.25
N THR A 50 4.73 -5.94 4.86
CA THR A 50 4.58 -4.65 4.19
C THR A 50 5.70 -3.71 4.61
N THR A 51 6.18 -2.88 3.69
CA THR A 51 7.00 -1.70 4.03
C THR A 51 6.29 -0.46 3.55
N THR A 52 5.99 0.44 4.49
CA THR A 52 5.27 1.68 4.26
C THR A 52 6.24 2.86 4.37
N TYR A 53 6.33 3.66 3.32
CA TYR A 53 7.08 4.91 3.30
C TYR A 53 6.09 6.07 3.28
N ILE A 54 6.29 7.06 4.15
CA ILE A 54 5.51 8.31 4.16
C ILE A 54 6.44 9.52 4.15
N THR A 55 6.00 10.65 3.60
CA THR A 55 6.84 11.86 3.51
C THR A 55 6.70 12.80 4.72
N ASP A 56 5.64 12.67 5.52
CA ASP A 56 5.42 13.47 6.74
C ASP A 56 4.88 12.60 7.89
N ARG A 57 5.27 12.93 9.12
CA ARG A 57 4.79 12.27 10.34
C ARG A 57 3.27 12.40 10.51
N ALA A 58 2.68 13.50 10.06
CA ALA A 58 1.24 13.74 10.11
C ALA A 58 0.44 12.68 9.32
N TYR A 59 1.06 12.03 8.32
CA TYR A 59 0.39 11.05 7.47
C TYR A 59 0.32 9.66 8.11
N ARG A 60 1.02 9.43 9.23
CA ARG A 60 1.07 8.12 9.89
C ARG A 60 -0.31 7.60 10.23
N GLU A 61 -1.15 8.42 10.85
CA GLU A 61 -2.49 7.99 11.29
C GLU A 61 -3.46 7.72 10.14
N PRO A 62 -3.66 8.63 9.16
CA PRO A 62 -4.56 8.37 8.02
C PRO A 62 -4.13 7.13 7.22
N VAL A 63 -2.82 6.95 6.95
CA VAL A 63 -2.31 5.76 6.25
C VAL A 63 -2.53 4.49 7.07
N THR A 64 -2.32 4.54 8.40
CA THR A 64 -2.56 3.37 9.28
C THR A 64 -4.03 3.00 9.33
N ALA A 65 -4.94 3.98 9.31
CA ALA A 65 -6.37 3.74 9.30
C ALA A 65 -6.83 2.99 8.04
N VAL A 66 -6.33 3.39 6.86
CA VAL A 66 -6.60 2.67 5.61
C VAL A 66 -6.01 1.27 5.64
N ARG A 67 -4.75 1.12 6.10
CA ARG A 67 -4.11 -0.20 6.26
C ARG A 67 -4.95 -1.14 7.13
N ARG A 68 -5.50 -0.64 8.25
CA ARG A 68 -6.38 -1.41 9.14
C ARG A 68 -7.60 -1.93 8.40
N ARG A 69 -8.27 -1.06 7.64
CA ARG A 69 -9.44 -1.44 6.83
C ARG A 69 -9.10 -2.45 5.73
N PHE A 70 -7.94 -2.33 5.10
CA PHE A 70 -7.52 -3.24 4.03
C PHE A 70 -7.32 -4.70 4.50
N PHE A 71 -6.82 -4.88 5.72
CA PHE A 71 -6.61 -6.19 6.33
C PHE A 71 -7.73 -6.60 7.30
N ASP A 72 -8.86 -5.89 7.33
CA ASP A 72 -9.97 -6.25 8.19
C ASP A 72 -10.50 -7.65 7.82
N GLY A 73 -10.72 -8.50 8.82
CA GLY A 73 -11.07 -9.91 8.63
C GLY A 73 -9.94 -10.83 8.14
N ALA A 74 -8.69 -10.35 8.08
CA ALA A 74 -7.51 -11.14 7.76
C ALA A 74 -6.42 -11.03 8.85
N ASP A 75 -5.46 -11.95 8.85
CA ASP A 75 -4.29 -11.84 9.72
C ASP A 75 -3.48 -10.59 9.35
N TYR A 76 -3.12 -9.81 10.36
CA TYR A 76 -2.44 -8.55 10.18
C TYR A 76 -0.93 -8.80 9.91
N PRO A 77 -0.40 -8.46 8.72
CA PRO A 77 1.00 -8.77 8.42
C PRO A 77 1.94 -7.86 9.18
N THR A 78 3.20 -8.25 9.25
CA THR A 78 4.29 -7.38 9.73
C THR A 78 4.36 -6.09 8.90
N ASN A 79 4.76 -5.00 9.53
CA ASN A 79 4.93 -3.70 8.88
C ASN A 79 6.14 -2.96 9.42
N THR A 80 6.95 -2.44 8.51
CA THR A 80 7.90 -1.36 8.81
C THR A 80 7.34 -0.07 8.25
N LEU A 81 7.25 0.97 9.09
CA LEU A 81 6.88 2.32 8.64
C LEU A 81 8.08 3.25 8.79
N VAL A 82 8.43 3.95 7.72
CA VAL A 82 9.56 4.90 7.69
C VAL A 82 9.08 6.24 7.17
N ILE A 83 9.54 7.31 7.80
CA ILE A 83 9.37 8.67 7.28
C ILE A 83 10.59 8.98 6.42
N VAL A 84 10.38 9.28 5.15
CA VAL A 84 11.42 9.53 4.15
C VAL A 84 11.36 10.98 3.66
N ALA A 85 12.47 11.49 3.10
CA ALA A 85 12.55 12.86 2.61
C ALA A 85 11.70 13.11 1.34
N GLY A 86 11.32 12.05 0.62
CA GLY A 86 10.55 12.11 -0.62
C GLY A 86 10.35 10.72 -1.23
N LEU A 87 9.48 10.65 -2.23
CA LEU A 87 9.17 9.45 -3.00
C LEU A 87 9.50 9.67 -4.49
N GLY A 88 9.15 8.72 -5.36
CA GLY A 88 9.48 8.78 -6.78
C GLY A 88 9.00 10.05 -7.51
N LEU A 89 7.94 10.69 -7.01
CA LEU A 89 7.46 12.01 -7.46
C LEU A 89 7.06 12.87 -6.24
N PRO A 90 7.18 14.20 -6.31
CA PRO A 90 6.93 15.10 -5.18
C PRO A 90 5.47 15.09 -4.71
N GLU A 91 4.52 14.74 -5.58
CA GLU A 91 3.11 14.63 -5.24
C GLU A 91 2.72 13.38 -4.43
N TYR A 92 3.62 12.39 -4.34
CA TYR A 92 3.37 11.18 -3.56
C TYR A 92 3.66 11.40 -2.09
N LEU A 93 2.69 11.05 -1.25
CA LEU A 93 2.74 11.15 0.20
C LEU A 93 2.98 9.81 0.88
N VAL A 94 2.64 8.71 0.18
CA VAL A 94 2.73 7.34 0.67
C VAL A 94 3.07 6.36 -0.46
N GLU A 95 3.92 5.39 -0.14
CA GLU A 95 4.24 4.25 -0.99
C GLU A 95 4.27 2.97 -0.13
N VAL A 96 3.69 1.87 -0.64
CA VAL A 96 3.67 0.59 0.08
C VAL A 96 4.18 -0.52 -0.83
N SER A 97 5.23 -1.22 -0.41
CA SER A 97 5.66 -2.50 -1.00
C SER A 97 5.20 -3.67 -0.13
N ALA A 98 5.09 -4.85 -0.73
CA ALA A 98 4.58 -6.04 -0.03
C ALA A 98 5.25 -7.34 -0.48
N ILE A 99 5.24 -8.32 0.42
CA ILE A 99 5.57 -9.72 0.13
C ILE A 99 4.32 -10.55 0.43
N ALA A 100 3.95 -11.44 -0.49
CA ALA A 100 2.82 -12.33 -0.32
C ALA A 100 3.17 -13.81 -0.58
N VAL A 101 2.52 -14.71 0.16
CA VAL A 101 2.57 -16.15 -0.04
C VAL A 101 1.22 -16.61 -0.55
N VAL A 102 1.11 -16.73 -1.86
CA VAL A 102 -0.10 -17.23 -2.54
C VAL A 102 0.05 -18.74 -2.78
N PRO A 103 -0.99 -19.55 -2.51
CA PRO A 103 -1.00 -20.98 -2.85
C PRO A 103 -0.75 -21.20 -4.35
N GLN A 104 -0.02 -22.24 -4.70
CA GLN A 104 -0.10 -22.77 -6.06
C GLN A 104 -1.35 -23.66 -6.13
N GLY A 105 -2.15 -23.48 -7.19
CA GLY A 105 -3.33 -24.31 -7.44
C GLY A 105 -2.99 -25.79 -7.62
#